data_AF-A0A8J6T1V8-F1
#
_entry.id   AF-A0A8J6T1V8-F1
#
_cell.length_a   1.000
_cell.length_b   1.000
_cell.length_c   1.000
_cell.angle_alpha   90.00
_cell.angle_beta   90.00
_cell.angle_gamma   90.00
#
_symmetry.space_group_name_H-M   'P 1'
#
loop_
_entity.id
_entity.type
_entity.pdbx_description
1 polymer ?
#
loop_
_entity_poly.entity_id
_entity_poly.type
_entity_poly.pdbx_seq_one_letter_code
_entity_poly.pdbx_strand_id
1 'polypeptide(L)'
;TAVLAAARLLAEGAEGEEGLGELAILDIGGATTDVHSVAKGDPTEPGLVKKGLPEPYVKRTVEGDLGMRYNASTIVQVAGEEFFSEDWSNSEIDLHNSVSRFVRNPETLPESEEDKTLDVNLARAATRFAMERHAGRIETTYGPSGSVYIQYGKDLRGLKTVIGTGGPLIFGSAPDLIIREALFSEDNPFSLCPRNPRFYIDREYLLYAVGLLSEKEPLEALKLGKKYLKRLNNHRA
;
A
#
# COMPACT_ATOMS: atom_id res chain seq x y z
N THR A 1 -13.29 8.56 -4.65
CA THR A 1 -13.96 7.41 -4.01
C THR A 1 -14.16 7.74 -2.54
N ALA A 2 -15.06 7.02 -1.86
CA ALA A 2 -15.27 7.23 -0.42
C ALA A 2 -13.97 7.06 0.39
N VAL A 3 -13.17 6.03 0.09
CA VAL A 3 -11.86 5.83 0.75
C VAL A 3 -10.90 7.02 0.54
N LEU A 4 -10.90 7.65 -0.64
CA LEU A 4 -10.08 8.85 -0.88
C LEU A 4 -10.56 10.06 -0.06
N ALA A 5 -11.88 10.21 0.10
CA ALA A 5 -12.45 11.25 0.96
C ALA A 5 -12.08 11.00 2.44
N ALA A 6 -12.14 9.75 2.90
CA ALA A 6 -11.69 9.36 4.23
C ALA A 6 -10.19 9.63 4.43
N ALA A 7 -9.34 9.30 3.45
CA ALA A 7 -7.91 9.59 3.50
C ALA A 7 -7.65 11.09 3.68
N ARG A 8 -8.36 11.94 2.92
CA ARG A 8 -8.25 13.39 3.03
C ARG A 8 -8.69 13.89 4.40
N LEU A 9 -9.86 13.47 4.88
CA LEU A 9 -10.38 13.84 6.19
C LEU A 9 -9.42 13.42 7.32
N LEU A 10 -8.93 12.19 7.27
CA LEU A 10 -7.99 11.67 8.27
C LEU A 10 -6.66 12.41 8.26
N ALA A 11 -6.21 12.90 7.10
CA ALA A 11 -4.96 13.64 6.98
C ALA A 11 -5.08 15.10 7.45
N GLU A 12 -6.14 15.79 7.00
CA GLU A 12 -6.34 17.24 7.20
C GLU A 12 -7.00 17.56 8.55
N GLY A 13 -7.83 16.67 9.08
CA GLY A 13 -8.68 16.95 10.24
C GLY A 13 -9.98 17.67 9.86
N ALA A 14 -10.77 18.05 10.87
CA ALA A 14 -12.05 18.75 10.69
C ALA A 14 -12.43 19.56 11.93
N GLU A 15 -13.00 20.76 11.71
CA GLU A 15 -13.63 21.56 12.77
C GLU A 15 -12.80 21.73 14.07
N GLY A 16 -11.49 21.97 13.91
CA GLY A 16 -10.57 22.16 15.03
C GLY A 16 -9.99 20.87 15.63
N GLU A 17 -10.46 19.70 15.21
CA GLU A 17 -9.84 18.41 15.50
C GLU A 17 -8.71 18.14 14.49
N GLU A 18 -7.48 18.02 14.97
CA GLU A 18 -6.30 17.80 14.11
C GLU A 18 -6.36 16.49 13.33
N GLY A 19 -5.84 16.45 12.11
CA GLY A 19 -5.65 15.20 11.37
C GLY A 19 -4.46 14.38 11.87
N LEU A 20 -4.19 13.27 11.19
CA LEU A 20 -3.02 12.39 11.39
C LEU A 20 -1.78 12.91 10.65
N GLY A 21 -1.91 14.01 9.91
CA GLY A 21 -0.91 14.53 8.98
C GLY A 21 -0.88 13.74 7.67
N GLU A 22 0.15 13.99 6.85
CA GLU A 22 0.31 13.28 5.58
C GLU A 22 0.36 11.76 5.77
N LEU A 23 -0.42 11.05 4.96
CA LEU A 23 -0.64 9.62 5.09
C LEU A 23 -0.84 8.94 3.72
N ALA A 24 -0.76 7.61 3.74
CA ALA A 24 -1.25 6.76 2.66
C ALA A 24 -2.23 5.69 3.18
N ILE A 25 -3.14 5.25 2.31
CA ILE A 25 -4.03 4.11 2.53
C ILE A 25 -3.77 3.07 1.43
N LEU A 26 -3.54 1.82 1.84
CA LEU A 26 -3.47 0.63 0.99
C LEU A 26 -4.79 -0.11 1.10
N ASP A 27 -5.49 -0.26 -0.01
CA ASP A 27 -6.75 -1.02 -0.11
C ASP A 27 -6.54 -2.21 -1.05
N ILE A 28 -6.34 -3.38 -0.44
CA ILE A 28 -6.02 -4.62 -1.17
C ILE A 28 -7.30 -5.40 -1.38
N GLY A 29 -7.69 -5.56 -2.65
CA GLY A 29 -8.89 -6.29 -3.05
C GLY A 29 -8.59 -7.53 -3.88
N GLY A 30 -9.64 -8.31 -4.14
CA GLY A 30 -9.56 -9.47 -5.04
C GLY A 30 -9.30 -9.10 -6.51
N ALA A 31 -9.74 -7.90 -6.92
CA ALA A 31 -9.63 -7.44 -8.30
C ALA A 31 -8.58 -6.33 -8.51
N THR A 32 -8.39 -5.44 -7.54
CA THR A 32 -7.42 -4.34 -7.64
C THR A 32 -6.69 -4.16 -6.33
N THR A 33 -5.49 -3.59 -6.40
CA THR A 33 -4.83 -2.97 -5.25
C THR A 33 -4.79 -1.47 -5.47
N ASP A 34 -5.44 -0.73 -4.59
CA ASP A 34 -5.53 0.72 -4.66
C ASP A 34 -4.60 1.35 -3.63
N VAL A 35 -3.91 2.43 -4.03
CA VAL A 35 -3.10 3.24 -3.12
C VAL A 35 -3.60 4.67 -3.15
N HIS A 36 -3.97 5.18 -1.98
CA HIS A 36 -4.38 6.56 -1.78
C HIS A 36 -3.30 7.30 -1.00
N SER A 37 -2.89 8.49 -1.41
CA SER A 37 -2.00 9.35 -0.62
C SER A 37 -2.52 10.76 -0.50
N VAL A 38 -2.32 11.33 0.68
CA VAL A 38 -2.56 12.74 0.98
C VAL A 38 -1.23 13.31 1.47
N ALA A 39 -0.46 13.81 0.50
CA ALA A 39 0.91 14.24 0.72
C ALA A 39 1.38 15.16 -0.41
N LYS A 40 2.17 16.18 -0.08
CA LYS A 40 2.80 17.09 -1.04
C LYS A 40 3.81 16.36 -1.93
N GLY A 41 4.48 15.34 -1.39
CA GLY A 41 5.50 14.58 -2.13
C GLY A 41 6.73 15.42 -2.47
N ASP A 42 7.03 16.43 -1.66
CA ASP A 42 8.21 17.30 -1.82
C ASP A 42 9.51 16.53 -1.53
N PRO A 43 10.61 16.87 -2.21
CA PRO A 43 11.85 16.11 -2.11
C PRO A 43 12.37 16.24 -0.69
N THR A 44 12.65 15.11 -0.06
CA THR A 44 13.13 15.07 1.33
C THR A 44 14.64 15.30 1.42
N GLU A 45 15.35 15.33 0.28
CA GLU A 45 16.80 15.54 0.19
C GLU A 45 17.14 16.76 -0.69
N PRO A 46 18.16 17.55 -0.30
CA PRO A 46 18.67 18.65 -1.13
C PRO A 46 19.23 18.15 -2.47
N GLY A 47 19.10 18.97 -3.52
CA GLY A 47 19.70 18.68 -4.83
C GLY A 47 18.87 17.77 -5.74
N LEU A 48 17.72 17.29 -5.29
CA LEU A 48 16.75 16.59 -6.14
C LEU A 48 16.01 17.56 -7.05
N VAL A 49 16.12 17.34 -8.36
CA VAL A 49 15.34 18.08 -9.35
C VAL A 49 14.05 17.32 -9.61
N LYS A 50 12.90 17.93 -9.33
CA LYS A 50 11.60 17.34 -9.71
C LYS A 50 11.43 17.40 -11.22
N LYS A 51 11.01 16.29 -11.82
CA LYS A 51 10.68 16.18 -13.25
C LYS A 51 9.32 15.52 -13.46
N GLY A 52 8.61 16.00 -14.47
CA GLY A 52 7.25 15.58 -14.79
C GLY A 52 6.21 16.61 -14.38
N LEU A 53 4.95 16.23 -14.49
CA LEU A 53 3.84 17.07 -14.03
C LEU A 53 3.81 17.14 -12.50
N PRO A 54 3.35 18.25 -11.90
CA PRO A 54 3.13 18.32 -10.46
C PRO A 54 2.18 17.21 -10.01
N GLU A 55 2.62 16.42 -9.02
CA GLU A 55 1.78 15.40 -8.40
C GLU A 55 0.65 16.04 -7.59
N PRO A 56 -0.59 15.52 -7.66
CA PRO A 56 -1.70 16.08 -6.91
C PRO A 56 -1.53 15.78 -5.42
N TYR A 57 -1.87 16.74 -4.54
CA TYR A 57 -1.79 16.56 -3.09
C TYR A 57 -2.56 15.31 -2.62
N VAL A 58 -3.76 15.13 -3.15
CA VAL A 58 -4.61 13.94 -2.96
C VAL A 58 -4.51 13.09 -4.23
N LYS A 59 -3.90 11.90 -4.13
CA LYS A 59 -3.64 10.99 -5.27
C LYS A 59 -4.26 9.62 -5.00
N ARG A 60 -4.75 8.98 -6.06
CA ARG A 60 -5.13 7.56 -6.07
C ARG A 60 -4.49 6.89 -7.28
N THR A 61 -3.87 5.74 -7.08
CA THR A 61 -3.55 4.79 -8.15
C THR A 61 -4.37 3.52 -7.96
N VAL A 62 -4.65 2.82 -9.06
CA VAL A 62 -5.44 1.60 -9.11
C VAL A 62 -4.65 0.60 -9.92
N GLU A 63 -4.11 -0.41 -9.24
CA GLU A 63 -3.31 -1.46 -9.87
C GLU A 63 -4.24 -2.63 -10.22
N GLY A 64 -4.78 -2.59 -11.44
CA GLY A 64 -5.71 -3.61 -11.95
C GLY A 64 -5.04 -4.95 -12.26
N ASP A 65 -3.71 -4.99 -12.33
CA ASP A 65 -2.90 -6.19 -12.50
C ASP A 65 -2.44 -6.79 -11.15
N LEU A 66 -2.73 -6.13 -10.03
CA LEU A 66 -2.34 -6.56 -8.67
C LEU A 66 -3.56 -6.96 -7.82
N GLY A 67 -4.60 -7.51 -8.46
CA GLY A 67 -5.75 -8.10 -7.79
C GLY A 67 -5.47 -9.51 -7.27
N MET A 68 -5.76 -9.75 -5.99
CA MET A 68 -5.42 -10.96 -5.25
C MET A 68 -6.12 -12.26 -5.70
N ARG A 69 -7.10 -12.15 -6.60
CA ARG A 69 -7.87 -13.29 -7.13
C ARG A 69 -7.80 -13.31 -8.65
N TYR A 70 -8.40 -12.32 -9.30
CA TYR A 70 -8.47 -12.26 -10.77
C TYR A 70 -7.10 -12.18 -11.44
N ASN A 71 -6.11 -11.60 -10.76
CA ASN A 71 -4.78 -11.33 -11.30
C ASN A 71 -3.66 -11.98 -10.47
N ALA A 72 -3.97 -13.00 -9.68
CA ALA A 72 -2.99 -13.63 -8.79
C ALA A 72 -1.76 -14.16 -9.56
N SER A 73 -1.95 -14.72 -10.77
CA SER A 73 -0.83 -15.13 -11.64
C SER A 73 0.04 -13.96 -12.08
N THR A 74 -0.53 -12.78 -12.33
CA THR A 74 0.22 -11.59 -12.71
C THR A 74 1.06 -11.08 -11.54
N ILE A 75 0.57 -11.16 -10.30
CA ILE A 75 1.35 -10.84 -9.10
C ILE A 75 2.60 -11.72 -9.04
N VAL A 76 2.47 -13.03 -9.25
CA VAL A 76 3.63 -13.96 -9.27
C VAL A 76 4.61 -13.61 -10.38
N GLN A 77 4.12 -13.30 -11.58
CA GLN A 77 4.97 -12.91 -12.71
C GLN A 77 5.76 -11.62 -12.45
N VAL A 78 5.14 -10.62 -11.81
CA VAL A 78 5.79 -9.34 -11.49
C VAL A 78 6.77 -9.50 -10.33
N ALA A 79 6.43 -10.33 -9.34
CA ALA A 79 7.26 -10.57 -8.17
C ALA A 79 8.46 -11.49 -8.40
N GLY A 80 8.36 -12.40 -9.39
CA GLY A 80 9.29 -13.50 -9.56
C GLY A 80 8.99 -14.65 -8.58
N GLU A 81 9.30 -15.88 -8.99
CA GLU A 81 9.08 -17.07 -8.16
C GLU A 81 9.98 -17.08 -6.93
N GLU A 82 11.15 -16.43 -7.02
CA GLU A 82 12.08 -16.25 -5.90
C GLU A 82 11.43 -15.58 -4.69
N PHE A 83 10.46 -14.68 -4.92
CA PHE A 83 9.72 -14.01 -3.84
C PHE A 83 8.91 -15.00 -2.99
N PHE A 84 8.48 -16.11 -3.57
CA PHE A 84 7.70 -17.16 -2.93
C PHE A 84 8.58 -18.35 -2.50
N SER A 85 9.86 -18.36 -2.87
CA SER A 85 10.69 -19.57 -2.80
C SER A 85 10.90 -20.13 -1.39
N GLU A 86 10.87 -19.32 -0.33
CA GLU A 86 11.05 -19.82 1.05
C GLU A 86 9.97 -20.84 1.45
N ASP A 87 8.71 -20.58 1.06
CA ASP A 87 7.58 -21.45 1.39
C ASP A 87 7.40 -22.61 0.40
N TRP A 88 7.95 -22.47 -0.83
CA TRP A 88 7.66 -23.37 -1.95
C TRP A 88 8.86 -24.20 -2.41
N SER A 89 10.10 -23.84 -2.05
CA SER A 89 11.34 -24.51 -2.50
C SER A 89 11.47 -25.98 -2.04
N ASN A 90 10.81 -26.35 -0.94
CA ASN A 90 10.82 -27.72 -0.40
C ASN A 90 9.41 -28.34 -0.36
N SER A 91 8.43 -27.71 -1.00
CA SER A 91 7.06 -28.20 -1.04
C SER A 91 6.88 -29.18 -2.21
N GLU A 92 6.13 -30.27 -2.00
CA GLU A 92 5.65 -31.11 -3.11
C GLU A 92 4.57 -30.41 -3.94
N ILE A 93 4.07 -29.27 -3.46
CA ILE A 93 2.96 -28.52 -4.05
C ILE A 93 3.53 -27.48 -5.02
N ASP A 94 2.95 -27.42 -6.21
CA ASP A 94 3.32 -26.44 -7.23
C ASP A 94 2.62 -25.08 -7.00
N LEU A 95 3.42 -24.01 -6.98
CA LEU A 95 2.95 -22.63 -6.82
C LEU A 95 1.97 -22.26 -7.93
N HIS A 96 2.26 -22.62 -9.19
CA HIS A 96 1.43 -22.24 -10.33
C HIS A 96 0.05 -22.89 -10.28
N ASN A 97 -0.02 -24.17 -9.91
CA ASN A 97 -1.29 -24.87 -9.68
C ASN A 97 -2.10 -24.24 -8.55
N SER A 98 -1.45 -23.87 -7.45
CA SER A 98 -2.11 -23.24 -6.29
C SER A 98 -2.70 -21.88 -6.64
N VAL A 99 -1.93 -21.04 -7.34
CA VAL A 99 -2.37 -19.73 -7.83
C VAL A 99 -3.49 -19.87 -8.87
N SER A 100 -3.36 -20.83 -9.79
CA SER A 100 -4.39 -21.10 -10.80
C SER A 100 -5.74 -21.47 -10.19
N ARG A 101 -5.74 -22.07 -9.00
CA ARG A 101 -6.95 -22.40 -8.25
C ARG A 101 -7.71 -21.14 -7.83
N PHE A 102 -7.00 -20.12 -7.33
CA PHE A 102 -7.59 -18.82 -6.96
C PHE A 102 -8.11 -18.04 -8.18
N VAL A 103 -7.41 -18.10 -9.31
CA VAL A 103 -7.84 -17.41 -10.54
C VAL A 103 -9.11 -18.05 -11.12
N ARG A 104 -9.23 -19.38 -11.07
CA ARG A 104 -10.40 -20.10 -11.62
C ARG A 104 -11.66 -19.91 -10.78
N ASN A 105 -11.50 -19.81 -9.45
CA ASN A 105 -12.60 -19.63 -8.51
C ASN A 105 -12.33 -18.43 -7.58
N PRO A 106 -12.49 -17.17 -8.07
CA PRO A 106 -12.13 -15.95 -7.32
C PRO A 106 -12.84 -15.79 -5.97
N GLU A 107 -14.01 -16.40 -5.82
CA GLU A 107 -14.80 -16.44 -4.59
C GLU A 107 -14.23 -17.36 -3.50
N THR A 108 -13.24 -18.19 -3.83
CA THR A 108 -12.59 -19.10 -2.89
C THR A 108 -11.85 -18.29 -1.82
N LEU A 109 -12.15 -18.59 -0.56
CA LEU A 109 -11.42 -18.05 0.58
C LEU A 109 -10.28 -19.01 0.96
N PRO A 110 -9.15 -18.50 1.49
CA PRO A 110 -8.06 -19.33 1.93
C PRO A 110 -8.45 -20.10 3.20
N GLU A 111 -8.53 -21.42 3.12
CA GLU A 111 -8.91 -22.29 4.24
C GLU A 111 -7.72 -23.05 4.82
N SER A 112 -6.91 -23.67 3.95
CA SER A 112 -5.70 -24.39 4.37
C SER A 112 -4.59 -23.43 4.79
N GLU A 113 -3.61 -23.93 5.55
CA GLU A 113 -2.43 -23.13 5.90
C GLU A 113 -1.62 -22.75 4.64
N GLU A 114 -1.57 -23.62 3.64
CA GLU A 114 -0.95 -23.34 2.34
C GLU A 114 -1.65 -22.18 1.62
N ASP A 115 -2.98 -22.20 1.58
CA ASP A 115 -3.77 -21.14 0.96
C ASP A 115 -3.58 -19.81 1.68
N LYS A 116 -3.50 -19.83 3.02
CA LYS A 116 -3.24 -18.63 3.82
C LYS A 116 -1.84 -18.09 3.59
N THR A 117 -0.83 -18.94 3.53
CA THR A 117 0.55 -18.55 3.21
C THR A 117 0.63 -17.94 1.81
N LEU A 118 -0.03 -18.57 0.82
CA LEU A 118 -0.12 -18.02 -0.53
C LEU A 118 -0.84 -16.66 -0.55
N ASP A 119 -1.97 -16.52 0.15
CA ASP A 119 -2.71 -15.26 0.25
C ASP A 119 -1.87 -14.15 0.90
N VAL A 120 -1.13 -14.47 1.97
CA VAL A 120 -0.20 -13.51 2.60
C VAL A 120 0.89 -13.09 1.62
N ASN A 121 1.54 -14.02 0.92
CA ASN A 121 2.64 -13.68 0.01
C ASN A 121 2.16 -12.93 -1.24
N LEU A 122 1.01 -13.28 -1.79
CA LEU A 122 0.39 -12.51 -2.87
C LEU A 122 0.09 -11.07 -2.40
N ALA A 123 -0.41 -10.90 -1.17
CA ALA A 123 -0.76 -9.58 -0.64
C ALA A 123 0.50 -8.75 -0.33
N ARG A 124 1.55 -9.40 0.15
CA ARG A 124 2.89 -8.82 0.33
C ARG A 124 3.43 -8.27 -1.00
N ALA A 125 3.45 -9.11 -2.05
CA ALA A 125 3.90 -8.70 -3.38
C ALA A 125 3.03 -7.56 -3.96
N ALA A 126 1.70 -7.69 -3.90
CA ALA A 126 0.77 -6.65 -4.36
C ALA A 126 1.01 -5.32 -3.63
N THR A 127 1.21 -5.36 -2.32
CA THR A 127 1.51 -4.17 -1.50
C THR A 127 2.79 -3.50 -1.95
N ARG A 128 3.88 -4.27 -2.11
CA ARG A 128 5.18 -3.76 -2.56
C ARG A 128 5.06 -3.04 -3.88
N PHE A 129 4.61 -3.72 -4.92
CA PHE A 129 4.58 -3.16 -6.27
C PHE A 129 3.57 -2.02 -6.40
N ALA A 130 2.42 -2.10 -5.73
CA ALA A 130 1.46 -1.01 -5.74
C ALA A 130 2.02 0.25 -5.07
N MET A 131 2.72 0.11 -3.94
CA MET A 131 3.34 1.25 -3.28
C MET A 131 4.51 1.81 -4.10
N GLU A 132 5.37 0.96 -4.67
CA GLU A 132 6.48 1.41 -5.52
C GLU A 132 6.01 2.18 -6.76
N ARG A 133 4.93 1.73 -7.40
CA ARG A 133 4.32 2.41 -8.56
C ARG A 133 3.58 3.69 -8.16
N HIS A 134 2.98 3.72 -6.98
CA HIS A 134 2.28 4.90 -6.46
C HIS A 134 3.25 6.00 -6.03
N ALA A 135 4.30 5.59 -5.31
CA ALA A 135 5.41 6.42 -4.90
C ALA A 135 6.22 6.88 -6.11
N GLY A 136 7.07 7.86 -5.86
CA GLY A 136 8.03 8.30 -6.83
C GLY A 136 9.28 7.43 -6.86
N ARG A 137 10.19 7.80 -7.76
CA ARG A 137 11.52 7.21 -7.85
C ARG A 137 12.56 8.28 -8.14
N ILE A 138 13.81 7.97 -7.83
CA ILE A 138 14.98 8.76 -8.19
C ILE A 138 15.63 8.12 -9.42
N GLU A 139 15.99 8.94 -10.39
CA GLU A 139 16.84 8.55 -11.53
C GLU A 139 18.11 9.38 -11.49
N THR A 140 19.27 8.74 -11.65
CA THR A 140 20.54 9.44 -11.76
C THR A 140 20.87 9.67 -13.24
N THR A 141 21.01 10.93 -13.63
CA THR A 141 21.51 11.31 -14.96
C THR A 141 22.91 11.90 -14.85
N TYR A 142 23.79 11.56 -15.78
CA TYR A 142 25.16 12.04 -15.81
C TYR A 142 25.33 13.13 -16.87
N GLY A 143 25.76 14.31 -16.44
CA GLY A 143 26.06 15.44 -17.32
C GLY A 143 27.53 15.86 -17.23
N PRO A 144 27.98 16.81 -18.08
CA PRO A 144 29.36 17.31 -18.06
C PRO A 144 29.81 17.92 -16.73
N SER A 145 28.86 18.37 -15.90
CA SER A 145 29.09 18.97 -14.59
C SER A 145 28.93 17.99 -13.41
N GLY A 146 28.75 16.69 -13.67
CA GLY A 146 28.56 15.65 -12.64
C GLY A 146 27.19 14.96 -12.71
N SER A 147 26.85 14.22 -11.66
CA SER A 147 25.55 13.54 -11.54
C SER A 147 24.46 14.50 -11.07
N VAL A 148 23.27 14.35 -11.66
CA VAL A 148 22.03 15.02 -11.26
C VAL A 148 21.04 13.95 -10.85
N TYR A 149 20.44 14.11 -9.67
CA TYR A 149 19.39 13.23 -9.17
C TYR A 149 18.03 13.83 -9.50
N ILE A 150 17.23 13.07 -10.25
CA ILE A 150 15.93 13.49 -10.73
C ILE A 150 14.86 12.72 -9.99
N GLN A 151 13.96 13.42 -9.33
CA GLN A 151 12.76 12.83 -8.73
C GLN A 151 11.62 12.83 -9.75
N TYR A 152 11.00 11.67 -9.93
CA TYR A 152 9.69 11.52 -10.56
C TYR A 152 8.67 11.09 -9.52
N GLY A 153 7.42 11.55 -9.64
CA GLY A 153 6.36 11.18 -8.72
C GLY A 153 6.53 11.77 -7.31
N LYS A 154 5.81 11.20 -6.34
CA LYS A 154 5.76 11.70 -4.96
C LYS A 154 6.89 11.13 -4.13
N ASP A 155 7.60 11.99 -3.41
CA ASP A 155 8.46 11.52 -2.32
C ASP A 155 7.61 11.18 -1.09
N LEU A 156 7.41 9.88 -0.84
CA LEU A 156 6.61 9.39 0.30
C LEU A 156 7.48 8.92 1.47
N ARG A 157 8.82 9.06 1.39
CA ARG A 157 9.76 8.62 2.43
C ARG A 157 9.43 9.22 3.80
N GLY A 158 8.93 10.46 3.81
CA GLY A 158 8.54 11.22 5.00
C GLY A 158 7.15 10.96 5.56
N LEU A 159 6.36 10.04 4.96
CA LEU A 159 5.01 9.73 5.47
C LEU A 159 5.06 9.24 6.92
N LYS A 160 4.20 9.83 7.76
CA LYS A 160 4.10 9.50 9.19
C LYS A 160 3.15 8.35 9.46
N THR A 161 2.27 8.03 8.52
CA THR A 161 1.15 7.12 8.71
C THR A 161 0.87 6.35 7.42
N VAL A 162 0.73 5.03 7.52
CA VAL A 162 0.21 4.17 6.47
C VAL A 162 -0.93 3.34 7.06
N ILE A 163 -2.07 3.34 6.39
CA ILE A 163 -3.29 2.66 6.82
C ILE A 163 -3.57 1.51 5.86
N GLY A 164 -3.83 0.33 6.37
CA GLY A 164 -4.22 -0.84 5.61
C GLY A 164 -5.72 -1.11 5.70
N THR A 165 -6.34 -1.43 4.59
CA THR A 165 -7.74 -1.89 4.48
C THR A 165 -7.86 -2.93 3.35
N GLY A 166 -9.05 -3.48 3.18
CA GLY A 166 -9.31 -4.55 2.22
C GLY A 166 -9.12 -5.95 2.80
N GLY A 167 -9.66 -6.95 2.10
CA GLY A 167 -9.88 -8.31 2.59
C GLY A 167 -8.64 -8.95 3.26
N PRO A 168 -7.48 -9.01 2.58
CA PRO A 168 -6.27 -9.64 3.12
C PRO A 168 -5.76 -8.98 4.41
N LEU A 169 -5.90 -7.66 4.55
CA LEU A 169 -5.42 -6.93 5.73
C LEU A 169 -6.41 -6.98 6.91
N ILE A 170 -7.71 -7.08 6.62
CA ILE A 170 -8.77 -7.06 7.63
C ILE A 170 -9.02 -8.47 8.18
N PHE A 171 -9.24 -9.44 7.28
CA PHE A 171 -9.67 -10.80 7.57
C PHE A 171 -8.58 -11.86 7.40
N GLY A 172 -7.49 -11.52 6.70
CA GLY A 172 -6.37 -12.43 6.48
C GLY A 172 -5.44 -12.57 7.69
N SER A 173 -4.42 -13.39 7.52
CA SER A 173 -3.32 -13.58 8.48
C SER A 173 -2.21 -12.57 8.24
N ALA A 174 -1.37 -12.36 9.26
CA ALA A 174 -0.14 -11.56 9.19
C ALA A 174 -0.23 -10.17 8.50
N PRO A 175 -1.22 -9.31 8.86
CA PRO A 175 -1.37 -7.99 8.24
C PRO A 175 -0.18 -7.07 8.49
N ASP A 176 0.61 -7.34 9.54
CA ASP A 176 1.87 -6.67 9.82
C ASP A 176 2.96 -7.01 8.80
N LEU A 177 3.06 -8.27 8.35
CA LEU A 177 3.98 -8.65 7.28
C LEU A 177 3.57 -8.02 5.95
N ILE A 178 2.27 -8.06 5.65
CA ILE A 178 1.72 -7.50 4.40
C ILE A 178 1.97 -5.99 4.31
N ILE A 179 1.53 -5.21 5.30
CA ILE A 179 1.59 -3.75 5.22
C ILE A 179 3.03 -3.21 5.24
N ARG A 180 3.98 -3.95 5.81
CA ARG A 180 5.40 -3.58 5.86
C ARG A 180 6.08 -3.62 4.49
N GLU A 181 5.54 -4.37 3.54
CA GLU A 181 6.04 -4.39 2.16
C GLU A 181 5.84 -3.05 1.43
N ALA A 182 5.05 -2.15 1.99
CA ALA A 182 4.94 -0.78 1.48
C ALA A 182 6.15 0.09 1.82
N LEU A 183 7.08 -0.40 2.64
CA LEU A 183 8.24 0.37 3.04
C LEU A 183 9.30 0.42 1.92
N PHE A 184 10.15 1.42 2.01
CA PHE A 184 11.42 1.45 1.30
C PHE A 184 12.20 0.15 1.53
N SER A 185 12.74 -0.43 0.45
CA SER A 185 13.66 -1.57 0.49
C SER A 185 15.03 -1.17 -0.06
N GLU A 186 16.10 -1.69 0.54
CA GLU A 186 17.46 -1.57 0.01
C GLU A 186 17.65 -2.31 -1.33
N ASP A 187 16.77 -3.28 -1.64
CA ASP A 187 16.76 -3.96 -2.94
C ASP A 187 16.34 -3.00 -4.08
N ASN A 188 15.63 -1.93 -3.74
CA ASN A 188 15.22 -0.87 -4.66
C ASN A 188 15.55 0.51 -4.07
N PRO A 189 16.84 0.89 -4.02
CA PRO A 189 17.30 2.08 -3.30
C PRO A 189 16.85 3.40 -3.95
N PHE A 190 16.34 3.33 -5.18
CA PHE A 190 15.81 4.46 -5.92
C PHE A 190 14.32 4.71 -5.67
N SER A 191 13.63 3.82 -4.94
CA SER A 191 12.23 4.00 -4.57
C SER A 191 12.07 5.13 -3.55
N LEU A 192 10.97 5.87 -3.67
CA LEU A 192 10.56 6.89 -2.70
C LEU A 192 9.43 6.40 -1.78
N CYS A 193 9.33 5.10 -1.55
CA CYS A 193 8.41 4.50 -0.59
C CYS A 193 8.65 5.00 0.86
N PRO A 194 7.63 4.96 1.73
CA PRO A 194 7.74 5.32 3.15
C PRO A 194 8.89 4.61 3.88
N ARG A 195 9.61 5.32 4.76
CA ARG A 195 10.70 4.73 5.55
C ARG A 195 10.31 4.31 6.96
N ASN A 196 9.58 5.17 7.68
CA ASN A 196 9.25 4.92 9.09
C ASN A 196 7.84 5.44 9.48
N PRO A 197 6.77 4.97 8.79
CA PRO A 197 5.41 5.32 9.15
C PRO A 197 4.93 4.55 10.38
N ARG A 198 3.89 5.08 11.03
CA ARG A 198 3.04 4.31 11.94
C ARG A 198 2.00 3.56 11.11
N PHE A 199 1.84 2.28 11.39
CA PHE A 199 0.85 1.45 10.72
C PHE A 199 -0.48 1.38 11.49
N TYR A 200 -1.58 1.47 10.76
CA TYR A 200 -2.94 1.23 11.26
C TYR A 200 -3.68 0.28 10.32
N ILE A 201 -4.64 -0.46 10.85
CA ILE A 201 -5.54 -1.32 10.08
C ILE A 201 -6.98 -0.89 10.34
N ASP A 202 -7.76 -0.78 9.27
CA ASP A 202 -9.21 -0.57 9.28
C ASP A 202 -9.96 -1.87 9.62
N ARG A 203 -9.83 -2.34 10.87
CA ARG A 203 -10.30 -3.67 11.29
C ARG A 203 -11.80 -3.89 11.15
N GLU A 204 -12.59 -2.82 11.20
CA GLU A 204 -14.06 -2.87 11.09
C GLU A 204 -14.54 -2.55 9.66
N TYR A 205 -13.62 -2.39 8.71
CA TYR A 205 -13.87 -2.04 7.32
C TYR A 205 -14.71 -0.75 7.15
N LEU A 206 -14.41 0.29 7.92
CA LEU A 206 -15.23 1.51 8.03
C LEU A 206 -14.73 2.67 7.18
N LEU A 207 -13.57 2.59 6.52
CA LEU A 207 -13.04 3.74 5.76
C LEU A 207 -13.99 4.23 4.66
N TYR A 208 -14.75 3.34 4.01
CA TYR A 208 -15.76 3.77 3.04
C TYR A 208 -16.89 4.57 3.74
N ALA A 209 -17.33 4.13 4.92
CA ALA A 209 -18.40 4.79 5.67
C ALA A 209 -17.93 6.15 6.21
N VAL A 210 -16.69 6.23 6.73
CA VAL A 210 -16.03 7.47 7.12
C VAL A 210 -15.99 8.45 5.94
N GLY A 211 -15.62 7.96 4.76
CA GLY A 211 -15.58 8.75 3.53
C GLY A 211 -16.94 9.32 3.14
N LEU A 212 -17.98 8.49 3.15
CA LEU A 212 -19.35 8.92 2.83
C LEU A 212 -19.90 9.91 3.87
N LEU A 213 -19.63 9.67 5.16
CA LEU A 213 -20.10 10.53 6.24
C LEU A 213 -19.38 11.89 6.24
N SER A 214 -18.13 11.94 5.77
CA SER A 214 -17.33 13.17 5.74
C SER A 214 -17.96 14.31 4.93
N GLU A 215 -18.83 13.98 3.96
CA GLU A 215 -19.50 14.97 3.13
C GLU A 215 -20.61 15.74 3.89
N LYS A 216 -21.11 15.18 5.00
CA LYS A 216 -22.21 15.76 5.78
C LYS A 216 -21.81 16.11 7.21
N GLU A 217 -21.05 15.22 7.86
CA GLU A 217 -20.69 15.30 9.28
C GLU A 217 -19.18 15.03 9.44
N PRO A 218 -18.30 15.94 8.98
CA PRO A 218 -16.86 15.69 8.89
C PRO A 218 -16.20 15.47 10.25
N LEU A 219 -16.61 16.19 11.29
CA LEU A 219 -16.07 15.99 12.64
C LEU A 219 -16.41 14.61 13.21
N GLU A 220 -17.65 14.15 13.07
CA GLU A 220 -18.08 12.84 13.57
C GLU A 220 -17.49 11.70 12.73
N ALA A 221 -17.36 11.87 11.42
CA ALA A 221 -16.63 10.96 10.55
C ALA A 221 -15.15 10.83 10.97
N LEU A 222 -14.50 11.94 11.33
CA LEU A 222 -13.11 11.96 11.75
C LEU A 222 -12.93 11.22 13.08
N LYS A 223 -13.80 11.51 14.05
CA LYS A 223 -13.81 10.80 15.35
C LYS A 223 -14.05 9.30 15.17
N LEU A 224 -14.99 8.92 14.30
CA LEU A 224 -15.26 7.52 13.98
C LEU A 224 -14.02 6.85 13.39
N GLY A 225 -13.41 7.45 12.37
CA GLY A 225 -12.19 6.91 11.75
C GLY A 225 -11.05 6.73 12.75
N LYS A 226 -10.73 7.77 13.53
CA LYS A 226 -9.68 7.71 14.55
C LYS A 226 -9.94 6.66 15.64
N LYS A 227 -11.21 6.48 16.04
CA LYS A 227 -11.60 5.52 17.08
C LYS A 227 -11.39 4.07 16.65
N TYR A 228 -11.67 3.73 15.39
CA TYR A 228 -11.67 2.35 14.90
C TYR A 228 -10.40 1.94 14.15
N LEU A 229 -9.54 2.90 13.78
CA LEU A 229 -8.21 2.58 13.25
C LEU A 229 -7.35 1.92 14.33
N LYS A 230 -7.08 0.62 14.15
CA LYS A 230 -6.26 -0.15 15.09
C LYS A 230 -4.79 0.00 14.72
N ARG A 231 -4.01 0.62 15.62
CA ARG A 231 -2.56 0.70 15.46
C ARG A 231 -1.93 -0.69 15.49
N LEU A 232 -1.04 -0.99 14.54
CA LEU A 232 -0.19 -2.17 14.63
C LEU A 232 1.02 -1.86 15.51
N ASN A 233 1.27 -2.73 16.49
CA ASN A 233 2.42 -2.59 17.36
C ASN A 233 3.68 -2.92 16.54
N ASN A 234 4.70 -2.06 16.64
CA ASN A 234 6.01 -2.31 16.05
C ASN A 234 6.70 -3.43 16.86
N HIS A 235 6.37 -4.69 16.57
CA HIS A 235 7.30 -5.76 16.88
C HIS A 235 8.46 -5.64 15.90
N ARG A 236 9.63 -5.26 16.44
CA ARG A 236 10.90 -5.50 15.77
C ARG A 236 11.00 -7.01 15.60
N ALA A 237 11.02 -7.48 14.35
CA ALA A 237 11.74 -8.71 14.05
C ALA A 237 13.23 -8.47 14.32
#